data_AF-A0AAV8X0I4-F1
#
_entry.id   AF-A0AAV8X0I4-F1
#
_cell.length_a   1.000
_cell.length_b   1.000
_cell.length_c   1.000
_cell.angle_alpha   90.00
_cell.angle_beta   90.00
_cell.angle_gamma   90.00
#
_symmetry.space_group_name_H-M   'P 1'
#
loop_
_entity.id
_entity.type
_entity.pdbx_description
1 polymer ?
#
loop_
_entity_poly.entity_id
_entity_poly.type
_entity_poly.pdbx_seq_one_letter_code
_entity_poly.pdbx_strand_id
1 'polypeptide(L)'
;MVGIQNQSLIANTKPLSALIFNFESPKIEEHSYLTFNEVKSLFHKFGHAMQHLLTRTNYSEVAGLSNVEWDAVEVSGNVLSHWLYNKTVMDSISSHCHNEEALPQQMFQTLFNMRMHMAGLDLSRELYLSTLDLELHLSKDFWLDIVKRLWPEYRCFTLHKIDSHPCSFTSIFTEEWGAAYYSHVWAQMIAADVYSAFHEVQGDEQQILDVGKRFRNTFFSFRW
;
A
#
# COMPACT_ATOMS: atom_id res chain seq x y z
N MET A 1 -7.44 0.62 6.44
CA MET A 1 -7.52 1.01 7.86
C MET A 1 -8.65 2.02 7.96
N VAL A 2 -9.41 2.06 9.05
CA VAL A 2 -10.45 3.08 9.25
C VAL A 2 -10.07 3.95 10.44
N GLY A 3 -9.91 5.25 10.20
CA GLY A 3 -9.76 6.25 11.27
C GLY A 3 -11.09 6.43 11.97
N ILE A 4 -11.14 6.17 13.28
CA ILE A 4 -12.36 6.30 14.09
C ILE A 4 -12.37 7.66 14.80
N GLN A 5 -11.22 8.08 15.31
CA GLN A 5 -11.05 9.35 16.00
C GLN A 5 -9.72 9.97 15.63
N ASN A 6 -9.74 11.25 15.24
CA ASN A 6 -8.53 12.01 14.99
C ASN A 6 -7.97 12.58 16.30
N GLN A 7 -6.64 12.70 16.36
CA GLN A 7 -5.98 13.43 17.44
C GLN A 7 -6.34 14.92 17.38
N SER A 8 -6.53 15.54 18.53
CA SER A 8 -6.63 16.99 18.67
C SER A 8 -6.13 17.40 20.04
N LEU A 9 -5.13 18.27 20.08
CA LEU A 9 -4.66 18.82 21.36
C LEU A 9 -5.69 19.80 21.93
N ILE A 10 -6.40 20.53 21.06
CA ILE A 10 -7.39 21.53 21.47
C ILE A 10 -8.64 20.87 22.05
N ALA A 11 -9.11 19.80 21.42
CA ALA A 11 -10.27 19.03 21.90
C ALA A 11 -9.87 17.93 22.90
N ASN A 12 -8.58 17.80 23.22
CA ASN A 12 -8.03 16.76 24.09
C ASN A 12 -8.44 15.33 23.69
N THR A 13 -8.42 15.03 22.39
CA THR A 13 -8.74 13.70 21.85
C THR A 13 -7.49 12.94 21.46
N LYS A 14 -7.48 11.65 21.75
CA LYS A 14 -6.43 10.72 21.30
C LYS A 14 -6.85 10.05 19.98
N PRO A 15 -5.90 9.71 19.11
CA PRO A 15 -6.24 9.05 17.86
C PRO A 15 -6.69 7.61 18.12
N LEU A 16 -7.72 7.17 17.39
CA LEU A 16 -8.23 5.79 17.38
C LEU A 16 -8.42 5.33 15.93
N SER A 17 -7.98 4.11 15.63
CA SER A 17 -8.11 3.48 14.32
C SER A 17 -8.45 2.00 14.43
N ALA A 18 -9.16 1.47 13.44
CA ALA A 18 -9.39 0.04 13.27
C ALA A 18 -8.64 -0.51 12.05
N LEU A 19 -7.96 -1.64 12.25
CA LEU A 19 -7.42 -2.45 11.16
C LEU A 19 -8.44 -3.55 10.83
N ILE A 20 -8.96 -3.50 9.60
CA ILE A 20 -9.98 -4.43 9.11
C ILE A 20 -9.36 -5.24 7.99
N PHE A 21 -9.51 -6.56 8.04
CA PHE A 21 -8.97 -7.50 7.06
C PHE A 21 -10.03 -8.51 6.65
N ASN A 22 -9.90 -9.01 5.42
CA ASN A 22 -10.73 -10.08 4.87
C ASN A 22 -9.84 -11.31 4.64
N PHE A 23 -9.11 -11.73 5.67
CA PHE A 23 -8.28 -12.93 5.61
C PHE A 23 -9.16 -14.18 5.61
N GLU A 24 -8.63 -15.28 5.08
CA GLU A 24 -9.33 -16.55 5.17
C GLU A 24 -9.55 -16.94 6.63
N SER A 25 -10.80 -17.28 6.96
CA SER A 25 -11.13 -17.79 8.29
C SER A 25 -10.34 -19.07 8.57
N PRO A 26 -9.79 -19.25 9.80
CA PRO A 26 -9.13 -20.48 10.16
C PRO A 26 -10.10 -21.66 10.01
N LYS A 27 -9.57 -22.80 9.54
CA LYS A 27 -10.31 -24.06 9.65
C LYS A 27 -10.41 -24.43 11.13
N ILE A 28 -11.56 -24.95 11.53
CA ILE A 28 -11.89 -25.25 12.94
C ILE A 28 -10.74 -26.05 13.57
N GLU A 29 -10.24 -25.57 14.72
CA GLU A 29 -9.11 -26.08 15.52
C GLU A 29 -7.67 -25.75 15.07
N GLU A 30 -7.45 -24.99 14.00
CA GLU A 30 -6.10 -24.56 13.56
C GLU A 30 -5.83 -23.05 13.69
N HIS A 31 -4.55 -22.67 13.71
CA HIS A 31 -4.12 -21.28 13.58
C HIS A 31 -4.49 -20.70 12.21
N SER A 32 -4.72 -19.38 12.15
CA SER A 32 -4.87 -18.69 10.86
C SER A 32 -3.48 -18.54 10.21
N TYR A 33 -3.33 -19.15 9.02
CA TYR A 33 -2.13 -19.02 8.22
C TYR A 33 -2.36 -17.94 7.17
N LEU A 34 -1.42 -16.98 7.09
CA LEU A 34 -1.50 -15.90 6.12
C LEU A 34 -0.61 -16.18 4.93
N THR A 35 -1.13 -15.92 3.74
CA THR A 35 -0.33 -15.80 2.53
C THR A 35 0.60 -14.57 2.63
N PHE A 36 1.68 -14.57 1.87
CA PHE A 36 2.59 -13.42 1.82
C PHE A 36 1.87 -12.11 1.43
N ASN A 37 0.88 -12.18 0.54
CA ASN A 37 0.08 -11.03 0.14
C ASN A 37 -0.81 -10.50 1.27
N GLU A 38 -1.34 -11.37 2.14
CA GLU A 38 -2.10 -10.97 3.32
C GLU A 38 -1.19 -10.32 4.36
N VAL A 39 0.01 -10.85 4.58
CA VAL A 39 1.02 -10.20 5.44
C VAL A 39 1.42 -8.83 4.87
N LYS A 40 1.60 -8.72 3.55
CA LYS A 40 1.83 -7.43 2.88
C LYS A 40 0.68 -6.45 3.10
N SER A 41 -0.56 -6.90 2.95
CA SER A 41 -1.76 -6.09 3.25
C SER A 41 -1.81 -5.64 4.72
N LEU A 42 -1.37 -6.50 5.64
CA LEU A 42 -1.24 -6.16 7.06
C LEU A 42 -0.24 -5.02 7.27
N PHE A 43 0.98 -5.16 6.77
CA PHE A 43 2.01 -4.13 6.88
C PHE A 43 1.58 -2.82 6.23
N HIS A 44 0.92 -2.91 5.07
CA HIS A 44 0.36 -1.75 4.38
C HIS A 44 -0.65 -0.98 5.24
N LYS A 45 -1.67 -1.68 5.76
CA LYS A 45 -2.67 -1.05 6.63
C LYS A 45 -2.09 -0.59 7.96
N PHE A 46 -1.04 -1.26 8.46
CA PHE A 46 -0.33 -0.84 9.65
C PHE A 46 0.45 0.47 9.43
N GLY A 47 1.07 0.68 8.27
CA GLY A 47 1.69 1.96 7.92
C GLY A 47 0.70 3.13 7.98
N HIS A 48 -0.49 2.94 7.43
CA HIS A 48 -1.62 3.88 7.56
C HIS A 48 -1.99 4.14 9.02
N ALA A 49 -2.11 3.08 9.83
CA ALA A 49 -2.40 3.24 11.25
C ALA A 49 -1.29 3.99 11.99
N MET A 50 -0.01 3.75 11.67
CA MET A 50 1.10 4.49 12.26
C MET A 50 1.02 5.98 11.93
N GLN A 51 0.72 6.35 10.68
CA GLN A 51 0.53 7.75 10.28
C GLN A 51 -0.61 8.41 11.06
N HIS A 52 -1.72 7.69 11.22
CA HIS A 52 -2.87 8.15 12.01
C HIS A 52 -2.55 8.34 13.50
N LEU A 53 -1.87 7.36 14.11
CA LEU A 53 -1.63 7.30 15.55
C LEU A 53 -0.45 8.15 16.02
N LEU A 54 0.56 8.34 15.18
CA LEU A 54 1.79 9.05 15.54
C LEU A 54 1.77 10.53 15.17
N THR A 55 0.68 11.02 14.57
CA THR A 55 0.51 12.42 14.22
C THR A 55 0.77 13.34 15.41
N ARG A 56 1.32 14.51 15.14
CA ARG A 56 1.63 15.52 16.16
C ARG A 56 0.94 16.86 15.90
N THR A 57 -0.05 16.85 15.01
CA THR A 57 -0.86 18.03 14.68
C THR A 57 -1.78 18.39 15.84
N ASN A 58 -2.07 19.68 15.97
CA ASN A 58 -2.89 20.21 17.06
C ASN A 58 -4.39 20.17 16.74
N TYR A 59 -4.75 20.19 15.45
CA TYR A 59 -6.10 20.29 14.92
C TYR A 59 -6.54 18.97 14.29
N SER A 60 -7.74 18.50 14.60
CA SER A 60 -8.28 17.23 14.07
C SER A 60 -8.47 17.22 12.56
N GLU A 61 -8.70 18.37 11.94
CA GLU A 61 -8.96 18.52 10.50
C GLU A 61 -7.74 18.18 9.63
N VAL A 62 -6.55 18.25 10.22
CA VAL A 62 -5.25 18.03 9.56
C VAL A 62 -4.38 17.04 10.35
N ALA A 63 -5.01 16.19 11.15
CA ALA A 63 -4.35 15.16 11.95
C ALA A 63 -4.40 13.80 11.24
N GLY A 64 -3.32 13.03 11.37
CA GLY A 64 -3.23 11.66 10.86
C GLY A 64 -3.27 11.60 9.34
N LEU A 65 -4.33 10.99 8.80
CA LEU A 65 -4.56 10.88 7.36
C LEU A 65 -5.46 12.00 6.80
N SER A 66 -6.02 12.86 7.66
CA SER A 66 -6.90 13.93 7.20
C SER A 66 -6.12 15.02 6.48
N ASN A 67 -6.66 15.43 5.33
CA ASN A 67 -6.11 16.50 4.49
C ASN A 67 -4.67 16.26 4.00
N VAL A 68 -4.31 14.99 3.83
CA VAL A 68 -3.13 14.57 3.06
C VAL A 68 -3.56 14.44 1.60
N GLU A 69 -2.78 14.96 0.67
CA GLU A 69 -3.04 14.86 -0.75
C GLU A 69 -3.14 13.37 -1.18
N TRP A 70 -4.13 13.06 -2.01
CA TRP A 70 -4.51 11.69 -2.36
C TRP A 70 -3.39 10.89 -3.03
N ASP A 71 -2.49 11.56 -3.74
CA ASP A 71 -1.31 10.96 -4.36
C ASP A 71 -0.18 10.66 -3.36
N ALA A 72 -0.29 11.12 -2.12
CA ALA A 72 0.65 10.85 -1.04
C ALA A 72 0.11 9.89 0.04
N VAL A 73 -1.21 9.68 0.13
CA VAL A 73 -1.81 8.91 1.25
C VAL A 73 -1.28 7.49 1.36
N GLU A 74 -0.97 6.84 0.23
CA GLU A 74 -0.51 5.43 0.20
C GLU A 74 0.99 5.27 0.48
N VAL A 75 1.76 6.35 0.59
CA VAL A 75 3.23 6.28 0.73
C VAL A 75 3.63 5.51 1.97
N SER A 76 3.02 5.81 3.12
CA SER A 76 3.39 5.18 4.39
C SER A 76 3.12 3.67 4.41
N GLY A 77 1.96 3.25 3.89
CA GLY A 77 1.63 1.83 3.74
C GLY A 77 2.61 1.09 2.83
N ASN A 78 2.96 1.70 1.71
CA ASN A 78 3.91 1.12 0.76
C ASN A 78 5.33 1.01 1.35
N VAL A 79 5.82 2.04 2.06
CA VAL A 79 7.11 1.99 2.76
C VAL A 79 7.13 0.84 3.77
N LEU A 80 6.07 0.67 4.55
CA LEU A 80 5.99 -0.41 5.53
C LEU A 80 5.98 -1.79 4.85
N SER A 81 5.30 -1.92 3.72
CA SER A 81 5.28 -3.15 2.93
C SER A 81 6.66 -3.57 2.41
N HIS A 82 7.56 -2.62 2.13
CA HIS A 82 8.92 -2.93 1.67
C HIS A 82 9.77 -3.66 2.72
N TRP A 83 9.48 -3.48 4.01
CA TRP A 83 10.22 -4.16 5.09
C TRP A 83 10.06 -5.67 5.08
N LEU A 84 9.03 -6.21 4.43
CA LEU A 84 8.89 -7.66 4.26
C LEU A 84 9.99 -8.27 3.37
N TYR A 85 10.70 -7.45 2.61
CA TYR A 85 11.86 -7.88 1.82
C TYR A 85 13.19 -7.70 2.58
N ASN A 86 13.16 -7.28 3.84
CA ASN A 86 14.30 -7.30 4.74
C ASN A 86 14.37 -8.67 5.43
N LYS A 87 15.52 -9.36 5.33
CA LYS A 87 15.69 -10.71 5.88
C LYS A 87 15.50 -10.75 7.39
N THR A 88 16.08 -9.80 8.12
CA THR A 88 15.98 -9.73 9.58
C THR A 88 14.53 -9.53 10.02
N VAL A 89 13.77 -8.68 9.31
CA VAL A 89 12.35 -8.49 9.58
C VAL A 89 11.57 -9.77 9.28
N MET A 90 11.79 -10.38 8.12
CA MET A 90 11.10 -11.63 7.76
C MET A 90 11.37 -12.75 8.78
N ASP A 91 12.62 -12.90 9.24
CA ASP A 91 12.98 -13.88 10.26
C ASP A 91 12.32 -13.62 11.60
N SER A 92 12.13 -12.35 11.95
CA SER A 92 11.45 -11.99 13.21
C SER A 92 9.95 -12.28 13.22
N ILE A 93 9.33 -12.41 12.05
CA ILE A 93 7.88 -12.60 11.91
C ILE A 93 7.50 -13.96 11.32
N SER A 94 8.46 -14.82 11.00
CA SER A 94 8.21 -16.12 10.37
C SER A 94 8.92 -17.27 11.08
N SER A 95 8.15 -18.30 11.37
CA SER A 95 8.63 -19.61 11.81
C SER A 95 7.59 -20.65 11.41
N HIS A 96 8.01 -21.90 11.26
CA HIS A 96 7.08 -22.98 10.99
C HIS A 96 6.23 -23.27 12.25
N CYS A 97 4.91 -23.37 12.07
CA CYS A 97 3.94 -23.32 13.16
C CYS A 97 4.04 -24.46 14.19
N HIS A 98 4.66 -25.59 13.84
CA HIS A 98 4.74 -26.76 14.73
C HIS A 98 6.11 -26.96 15.39
N ASN A 99 7.20 -26.66 14.67
CA ASN A 99 8.57 -26.99 15.08
C ASN A 99 9.43 -25.73 15.25
N GLU A 100 8.85 -24.54 15.05
CA GLU A 100 9.49 -23.23 15.19
C GLU A 100 10.73 -23.04 14.30
N GLU A 101 10.92 -23.88 13.29
CA GLU A 101 12.04 -23.74 12.36
C GLU A 101 11.93 -22.42 11.59
N ALA A 102 13.07 -21.72 11.49
CA ALA A 102 13.15 -20.46 10.78
C ALA A 102 12.90 -20.65 9.27
N LEU A 103 12.38 -19.61 8.61
CA LEU A 103 12.19 -19.62 7.17
C LEU A 103 13.52 -19.91 6.43
N PRO A 104 13.61 -20.98 5.63
CA PRO A 104 14.82 -21.32 4.92
C PRO A 104 15.29 -20.19 4.00
N GLN A 105 16.60 -19.93 3.97
CA GLN A 105 17.21 -18.88 3.13
C GLN A 105 16.78 -18.98 1.67
N GLN A 106 16.68 -20.19 1.13
CA GLN A 106 16.27 -20.43 -0.24
C GLN A 106 14.82 -20.00 -0.50
N MET A 107 13.90 -20.24 0.44
CA MET A 107 12.51 -19.80 0.32
C MET A 107 12.40 -18.29 0.39
N PHE A 108 13.15 -17.64 1.29
CA PHE A 108 13.23 -16.18 1.33
C PHE A 108 13.73 -15.60 -0.01
N GLN A 109 14.78 -16.19 -0.59
CA GLN A 109 15.29 -15.72 -1.89
C GLN A 109 14.25 -15.88 -3.00
N THR A 110 13.48 -16.97 -2.99
CA THR A 110 12.36 -17.16 -3.93
C THR A 110 11.30 -16.07 -3.73
N LEU A 111 10.88 -15.78 -2.49
CA LEU A 111 9.94 -14.69 -2.18
C LEU A 111 10.45 -13.33 -2.67
N PHE A 112 11.73 -13.06 -2.43
CA PHE A 112 12.38 -11.84 -2.89
C PHE A 112 12.40 -11.73 -4.41
N ASN A 113 12.70 -12.81 -5.12
CA ASN A 113 12.75 -12.83 -6.58
C ASN A 113 11.35 -12.76 -7.22
N MET A 114 10.32 -13.30 -6.56
CA MET A 114 8.94 -13.28 -7.06
C MET A 114 8.41 -11.85 -7.29
N ARG A 115 8.93 -10.84 -6.59
CA ARG A 115 8.55 -9.43 -6.82
C ARG A 115 8.87 -8.93 -8.23
N MET A 116 9.80 -9.57 -8.94
CA MET A 116 10.20 -9.22 -10.31
C MET A 116 9.46 -10.04 -11.36
N HIS A 117 8.76 -11.09 -10.95
CA HIS A 117 7.97 -11.92 -11.87
C HIS A 117 6.78 -11.10 -12.37
N MET A 118 6.67 -10.93 -13.69
CA MET A 118 5.60 -10.19 -14.37
C MET A 118 5.45 -8.70 -14.00
N ALA A 119 6.43 -8.10 -13.32
CA ALA A 119 6.38 -6.71 -12.87
C ALA A 119 6.06 -5.70 -13.99
N GLY A 120 6.55 -5.95 -15.22
CA GLY A 120 6.22 -5.11 -16.37
C GLY A 120 4.75 -5.21 -16.81
N LEU A 121 4.15 -6.40 -16.74
CA LEU A 121 2.73 -6.59 -17.05
C LEU A 121 1.86 -5.94 -15.97
N ASP A 122 2.24 -6.10 -14.70
CA ASP A 122 1.53 -5.50 -13.57
C ASP A 122 1.59 -3.98 -13.61
N LEU A 123 2.75 -3.39 -13.88
CA LEU A 123 2.87 -1.94 -14.04
C LEU A 123 2.05 -1.44 -15.24
N SER A 124 2.09 -2.13 -16.37
CA SER A 124 1.24 -1.82 -17.52
C SER A 124 -0.25 -1.92 -17.17
N ARG A 125 -0.61 -2.81 -16.23
CA ARG A 125 -1.96 -2.90 -15.68
C ARG A 125 -2.39 -1.66 -14.93
N GLU A 126 -1.57 -1.21 -14.00
CA GLU A 126 -1.84 -0.03 -13.17
C GLU A 126 -1.85 1.26 -14.00
N LEU A 127 -0.94 1.41 -14.96
CA LEU A 127 -0.91 2.57 -15.87
C LEU A 127 -2.17 2.64 -16.75
N TYR A 128 -2.65 1.49 -17.25
CA TYR A 128 -3.91 1.42 -17.97
C TYR A 128 -5.08 1.87 -17.10
N LEU A 129 -5.21 1.34 -15.87
CA LEU A 129 -6.32 1.67 -14.99
C LEU A 129 -6.30 3.14 -14.58
N SER A 130 -5.10 3.69 -14.34
CA SER A 130 -4.89 5.12 -14.07
C SER A 130 -5.30 6.00 -15.24
N THR A 131 -4.92 5.61 -16.46
CA THR A 131 -5.27 6.36 -17.67
C THR A 131 -6.76 6.23 -17.99
N LEU A 132 -7.34 5.05 -17.81
CA LEU A 132 -8.77 4.80 -17.99
C LEU A 132 -9.60 5.67 -17.04
N ASP A 133 -9.22 5.73 -15.76
CA ASP A 133 -9.87 6.61 -14.78
C ASP A 133 -9.85 8.07 -15.22
N LEU A 134 -8.67 8.61 -15.57
CA LEU A 134 -8.54 9.99 -16.04
C LEU A 134 -9.38 10.26 -17.29
N GLU A 135 -9.34 9.37 -18.28
CA GLU A 135 -10.09 9.51 -19.54
C GLU A 135 -11.61 9.46 -19.31
N LEU A 136 -12.08 8.62 -18.40
CA LEU A 136 -13.50 8.57 -18.01
C LEU A 136 -13.97 9.88 -17.34
N HIS A 137 -13.08 10.60 -16.65
CA HIS A 137 -13.39 11.86 -15.98
C HIS A 137 -13.14 13.11 -16.85
N LEU A 138 -12.35 12.98 -17.92
CA LEU A 138 -12.01 14.09 -18.83
C LEU A 138 -12.85 14.08 -20.13
N SER A 139 -13.21 12.91 -20.63
CA SER A 139 -13.95 12.75 -21.88
C SER A 139 -15.47 12.67 -21.65
N LYS A 140 -16.24 12.91 -22.72
CA LYS A 140 -17.69 12.62 -22.80
C LYS A 140 -18.00 11.36 -23.61
N ASP A 141 -16.97 10.67 -24.10
CA ASP A 141 -17.12 9.46 -24.90
C ASP A 141 -17.76 8.33 -24.08
N PHE A 142 -18.41 7.40 -24.77
CA PHE A 142 -18.91 6.20 -24.12
C PHE A 142 -17.72 5.34 -23.63
N TRP A 143 -17.81 4.76 -22.43
CA TRP A 143 -16.70 4.05 -21.78
C TRP A 143 -16.06 2.98 -22.67
N LEU A 144 -16.87 2.30 -23.52
CA LEU A 144 -16.37 1.24 -24.39
C LEU A 144 -15.44 1.78 -25.48
N ASP A 145 -15.68 2.99 -25.96
CA ASP A 145 -14.84 3.62 -26.97
C ASP A 145 -13.49 4.05 -26.37
N ILE A 146 -13.50 4.54 -25.13
CA ILE A 146 -12.29 4.82 -24.34
C ILE A 146 -11.48 3.53 -24.15
N VAL A 147 -12.11 2.45 -23.69
CA VAL A 147 -11.44 1.16 -23.50
C VAL A 147 -10.84 0.64 -24.80
N LYS A 148 -11.58 0.66 -25.91
CA LYS A 148 -11.08 0.20 -27.22
C LYS A 148 -9.87 0.99 -27.70
N ARG A 149 -9.82 2.30 -27.41
CA ARG A 149 -8.69 3.17 -27.73
C ARG A 149 -7.48 2.85 -26.86
N LEU A 150 -7.65 2.77 -25.55
CA LEU A 150 -6.54 2.58 -24.61
C LEU A 150 -5.99 1.15 -24.58
N TRP A 151 -6.85 0.14 -24.69
CA TRP A 151 -6.44 -1.26 -24.53
C TRP A 151 -5.20 -1.68 -25.34
N PRO A 152 -5.11 -1.41 -26.66
CA PRO A 152 -3.93 -1.81 -27.44
C PRO A 152 -2.64 -1.09 -27.04
N GLU A 153 -2.71 0.05 -26.34
CA GLU A 153 -1.52 0.79 -25.88
C GLU A 153 -0.89 0.15 -24.63
N TYR A 154 -1.70 -0.46 -23.77
CA TYR A 154 -1.27 -0.96 -22.46
C TYR A 154 -1.38 -2.48 -22.28
N ARG A 155 -2.00 -3.21 -23.21
CA ARG A 155 -2.24 -4.66 -23.09
C ARG A 155 -1.63 -5.38 -24.27
N CYS A 156 -0.90 -6.46 -23.97
CA CYS A 156 -0.28 -7.32 -24.98
C CYS A 156 -1.21 -8.41 -25.54
N PHE A 157 -2.50 -8.38 -25.18
CA PHE A 157 -3.50 -9.35 -25.59
C PHE A 157 -4.80 -8.65 -25.98
N THR A 158 -5.60 -9.32 -26.81
CA THR A 158 -6.83 -8.75 -27.37
C THR A 158 -7.90 -8.56 -26.30
N LEU A 159 -8.61 -7.42 -26.34
CA LEU A 159 -9.80 -7.17 -25.53
C LEU A 159 -10.88 -8.18 -25.88
N HIS A 160 -11.46 -8.85 -24.87
CA HIS A 160 -12.53 -9.80 -25.10
C HIS A 160 -13.86 -9.07 -25.42
N LYS A 161 -14.69 -9.64 -26.30
CA LYS A 161 -15.91 -8.96 -26.83
C LYS A 161 -16.95 -8.61 -25.77
N ILE A 162 -16.99 -9.38 -24.68
CA ILE A 162 -17.93 -9.18 -23.55
C ILE A 162 -17.22 -8.57 -22.33
N ASP A 163 -15.98 -8.10 -22.49
CA ASP A 163 -15.29 -7.43 -21.41
C ASP A 163 -16.02 -6.12 -21.05
N SER A 164 -16.36 -6.00 -19.77
CA SER A 164 -17.01 -4.85 -19.17
C SER A 164 -16.39 -4.50 -17.83
N HIS A 165 -15.07 -4.75 -17.67
CA HIS A 165 -14.36 -4.48 -16.42
C HIS A 165 -14.54 -3.04 -15.86
N PRO A 166 -14.76 -1.97 -16.66
CA PRO A 166 -15.05 -0.66 -16.08
C PRO A 166 -16.31 -0.67 -15.23
N CYS A 167 -17.34 -1.46 -15.60
CA CYS A 167 -18.57 -1.57 -14.82
C CYS A 167 -18.37 -2.20 -13.43
N SER A 168 -17.22 -2.84 -13.19
CA SER A 168 -16.81 -3.39 -11.89
C SER A 168 -15.67 -2.62 -11.23
N PHE A 169 -15.32 -1.44 -11.74
CA PHE A 169 -14.18 -0.67 -11.24
C PHE A 169 -14.57 0.17 -10.01
N THR A 170 -14.82 -0.51 -8.89
CA THR A 170 -15.35 0.08 -7.65
C THR A 170 -14.51 1.23 -7.11
N SER A 171 -13.19 1.17 -7.28
CA SER A 171 -12.26 2.19 -6.78
C SER A 171 -12.63 3.61 -7.24
N ILE A 172 -13.05 3.76 -8.50
CA ILE A 172 -13.34 5.08 -9.08
C ILE A 172 -14.83 5.44 -9.06
N PHE A 173 -15.72 4.45 -8.93
CA PHE A 173 -17.17 4.67 -9.00
C PHE A 173 -17.88 4.68 -7.64
N THR A 174 -17.40 3.92 -6.67
CA THR A 174 -18.04 3.76 -5.35
C THR A 174 -17.12 4.09 -4.19
N GLU A 175 -15.82 4.11 -4.42
CA GLU A 175 -14.81 4.50 -3.43
C GLU A 175 -14.27 5.91 -3.77
N GLU A 176 -13.19 6.32 -3.10
CA GLU A 176 -12.72 7.71 -3.12
C GLU A 176 -11.61 7.97 -4.16
N TRP A 177 -11.46 7.12 -5.18
CA TRP A 177 -10.34 7.23 -6.14
C TRP A 177 -10.70 7.80 -7.52
N GLY A 178 -11.90 8.35 -7.69
CA GLY A 178 -12.31 8.95 -8.96
C GLY A 178 -11.38 10.09 -9.40
N ALA A 179 -10.87 10.01 -10.62
CA ALA A 179 -9.84 10.90 -11.18
C ALA A 179 -8.50 10.93 -10.40
N ALA A 180 -8.26 9.93 -9.55
CA ALA A 180 -7.11 9.86 -8.67
C ALA A 180 -6.48 8.47 -8.60
N TYR A 181 -6.88 7.50 -9.45
CA TYR A 181 -6.35 6.13 -9.40
C TYR A 181 -4.84 6.07 -9.65
N TYR A 182 -4.29 7.04 -10.40
CA TYR A 182 -2.85 7.19 -10.61
C TYR A 182 -2.03 7.31 -9.30
N SER A 183 -2.68 7.75 -8.22
CA SER A 183 -2.10 7.90 -6.90
C SER A 183 -1.44 6.62 -6.38
N HIS A 184 -1.93 5.44 -6.76
CA HIS A 184 -1.33 4.18 -6.35
C HIS A 184 0.09 4.01 -6.87
N VAL A 185 0.31 4.22 -8.17
CA VAL A 185 1.64 4.12 -8.79
C VAL A 185 2.53 5.28 -8.33
N TRP A 186 1.97 6.48 -8.22
CA TRP A 186 2.69 7.66 -7.74
C TRP A 186 3.25 7.46 -6.32
N ALA A 187 2.40 7.00 -5.41
CA ALA A 187 2.81 6.72 -4.03
C ALA A 187 3.80 5.56 -3.93
N GLN A 188 3.69 4.53 -4.79
CA GLN A 188 4.67 3.44 -4.84
C GLN A 188 6.06 3.94 -5.25
N MET A 189 6.14 4.85 -6.23
CA MET A 189 7.40 5.47 -6.63
C MET A 189 8.05 6.21 -5.47
N ILE A 190 7.29 7.07 -4.78
CA ILE A 190 7.78 7.81 -3.61
C ILE A 190 8.22 6.84 -2.51
N ALA A 191 7.41 5.83 -2.21
CA ALA A 191 7.71 4.84 -1.18
C ALA A 191 8.98 4.04 -1.47
N ALA A 192 9.23 3.70 -2.74
CA ALA A 192 10.46 3.03 -3.15
C ALA A 192 11.69 3.92 -2.91
N ASP A 193 11.59 5.21 -3.23
CA ASP A 193 12.65 6.20 -2.96
C ASP A 193 12.89 6.39 -1.46
N VAL A 194 11.82 6.53 -0.66
CA VAL A 194 11.94 6.58 0.81
C VAL A 194 12.58 5.32 1.38
N TYR A 195 12.19 4.13 0.88
CA TYR A 195 12.78 2.87 1.33
C TYR A 195 14.24 2.73 0.90
N SER A 196 14.63 3.32 -0.24
CA SER A 196 16.03 3.33 -0.69
C SER A 196 16.97 3.96 0.35
N ALA A 197 16.52 5.01 1.05
CA ALA A 197 17.31 5.64 2.12
C ALA A 197 17.59 4.70 3.31
N PHE A 198 16.73 3.71 3.57
CA PHE A 198 17.02 2.65 4.55
C PHE A 198 17.99 1.61 4.00
N HIS A 199 17.93 1.34 2.69
CA HIS A 199 18.82 0.39 2.03
C HIS A 199 20.26 0.92 1.93
N GLU A 200 20.44 2.22 1.69
CA GLU A 200 21.76 2.87 1.63
C GLU A 200 22.57 2.74 2.93
N VAL A 201 21.87 2.72 4.07
CA VAL A 201 22.48 2.59 5.41
C VAL A 201 22.40 1.17 5.97
N GLN A 202 22.06 0.19 5.11
CA GLN A 202 21.90 -1.19 5.53
C GLN A 202 23.21 -1.73 6.14
N GLY A 203 23.11 -2.28 7.36
CA GLY A 203 24.26 -2.81 8.10
C GLY A 203 24.77 -1.89 9.21
N ASP A 204 24.29 -0.64 9.29
CA ASP A 204 24.52 0.26 10.42
C ASP A 204 23.18 0.49 11.16
N GLU A 205 23.01 -0.20 12.29
CA GLU A 205 21.79 -0.13 13.09
C GLU A 205 21.48 1.29 13.57
N GLN A 206 22.50 2.07 13.92
CA GLN A 206 22.32 3.43 14.41
C GLN A 206 21.81 4.35 13.29
N GLN A 207 22.36 4.21 12.09
CA GLN A 207 21.90 4.98 10.93
C GLN A 207 20.48 4.58 10.50
N ILE A 208 20.14 3.28 10.53
CA ILE A 208 18.78 2.80 10.29
C ILE A 208 17.80 3.44 11.27
N LEU A 209 18.16 3.50 12.57
CA LEU A 209 17.35 4.16 13.59
C LEU A 209 17.19 5.66 13.31
N ASP A 210 18.23 6.34 12.84
CA ASP A 210 18.18 7.77 12.54
C ASP A 210 17.34 8.08 11.30
N VAL A 211 17.43 7.25 10.24
CA VAL A 211 16.52 7.31 9.09
C VAL A 211 15.08 7.01 9.53
N GLY A 212 14.86 6.04 10.41
CA GLY A 212 13.55 5.72 10.98
C GLY A 212 12.95 6.87 11.79
N LYS A 213 13.75 7.54 12.62
CA LYS A 213 13.34 8.77 13.35
C LYS A 213 12.99 9.88 12.37
N ARG A 214 13.78 10.06 11.29
CA ARG A 214 13.50 11.06 10.26
C ARG A 214 12.19 10.76 9.54
N PHE A 215 11.96 9.51 9.13
CA PHE A 215 10.71 9.07 8.51
C PHE A 215 9.51 9.31 9.44
N ARG A 216 9.63 8.94 10.71
CA ARG A 216 8.60 9.24 11.72
C ARG A 216 8.34 10.74 11.85
N ASN A 217 9.38 11.56 11.94
CA ASN A 217 9.26 13.01 12.15
C ASN A 217 8.73 13.77 10.92
N THR A 218 8.73 13.14 9.74
CA THR A 218 8.28 13.74 8.49
C THR A 218 6.95 13.14 8.05
N PHE A 219 6.91 11.85 7.66
CA PHE A 219 5.71 11.21 7.12
C PHE A 219 4.64 10.86 8.16
N PHE A 220 5.04 10.51 9.40
CA PHE A 220 4.07 10.11 10.43
C PHE A 220 3.65 11.23 11.38
N SER A 221 4.50 12.24 11.57
CA SER A 221 4.28 13.23 12.62
C SER A 221 4.53 14.65 12.16
N PHE A 222 4.24 14.91 10.89
CA PHE A 222 4.30 16.25 10.31
C PHE A 222 3.56 17.25 11.20
N ARG A 223 4.21 18.37 11.50
CA ARG A 223 3.64 19.51 12.22
C ARG A 223 3.59 20.68 11.26
N TRP A 224 2.39 21.19 11.02
CA TRP A 224 2.17 22.50 10.42
C TRP A 224 2.57 23.61 11.40
#